data_AF-A0A7Y7CRS0-F1
#
_entry.id   AF-A0A7Y7CRS0-F1
#
_cell.length_a   1.000
_cell.length_b   1.000
_cell.length_c   1.000
_cell.angle_alpha   90.00
_cell.angle_beta   90.00
_cell.angle_gamma   90.00
#
_symmetry.space_group_name_H-M   'P 1'
#
loop_
_entity.id
_entity.type
_entity.pdbx_description
1 polymer ?
#
loop_
_entity_poly.entity_id
_entity_poly.type
_entity_poly.pdbx_seq_one_letter_code
_entity_poly.pdbx_strand_id
1 'polypeptide(L)'
;MKSNIEIYEDTNKLLGVSQTTFATDFCQKSGSYIRVMRTDEKRQMPTHVLVNIWEKLDAVKSYQMPVTQKAIAKLQEKIAKEIVYRNTKEQHLKLREMLVGIIDSVNTKRTYDAPPILIM
;
A
#
# COMPACT_ATOMS: atom_id res chain seq x y z
N MET A 1 5.68 7.88 -4.34
CA MET A 1 4.73 7.48 -5.40
C MET A 1 3.53 8.39 -5.34
N LYS A 2 3.12 8.92 -6.49
CA LYS A 2 1.85 9.64 -6.66
C LYS A 2 0.70 8.71 -6.23
N SER A 3 -0.42 9.29 -5.78
CA SER A 3 -1.67 8.57 -5.48
C SER A 3 -1.92 7.41 -6.45
N ASN A 4 -2.27 6.24 -5.94
CA ASN A 4 -2.56 5.04 -6.75
C ASN A 4 -3.99 5.06 -7.33
N ILE A 5 -4.54 6.26 -7.55
CA ILE A 5 -5.85 6.51 -8.15
C ILE A 5 -5.99 5.91 -9.55
N GLU A 6 -4.89 5.76 -10.28
CA GLU A 6 -4.89 5.10 -11.59
C GLU A 6 -5.44 3.67 -11.53
N ILE A 7 -5.26 2.95 -10.41
CA ILE A 7 -5.83 1.60 -10.22
C ILE A 7 -7.36 1.66 -10.25
N TYR A 8 -7.96 2.70 -9.67
CA TYR A 8 -9.40 2.93 -9.78
C TYR A 8 -9.81 3.25 -11.21
N GLU A 9 -9.07 4.11 -11.91
CA GLU A 9 -9.41 4.51 -13.29
C GLU A 9 -9.33 3.33 -14.25
N ASP A 10 -8.29 2.49 -14.11
CA ASP A 10 -8.12 1.26 -14.88
C ASP A 10 -9.23 0.26 -14.56
N THR A 11 -9.61 0.11 -13.28
CA THR A 11 -10.72 -0.77 -12.87
C THR A 11 -12.06 -0.29 -13.44
N ASN A 12 -12.34 1.02 -13.38
CA ASN A 12 -13.55 1.61 -13.93
C ASN A 12 -13.63 1.39 -15.46
N LYS A 13 -12.53 1.63 -16.18
CA LYS A 13 -12.48 1.39 -17.63
C LYS A 13 -12.75 -0.07 -18.01
N LEU A 14 -12.27 -1.02 -17.21
CA LEU A 14 -12.40 -2.44 -17.50
C LEU A 14 -13.76 -3.02 -17.13
N LEU A 15 -14.32 -2.60 -16.00
CA LEU A 15 -15.52 -3.19 -15.42
C LEU A 15 -16.78 -2.31 -15.54
N GLY A 16 -16.63 -1.06 -16.00
CA GLY A 16 -17.74 -0.11 -16.15
C GLY A 16 -18.40 0.28 -14.82
N VAL A 17 -17.67 0.19 -13.71
CA VAL A 17 -18.25 0.38 -12.36
C VAL A 17 -18.44 1.86 -12.05
N SER A 18 -19.63 2.21 -11.54
CA SER A 18 -19.87 3.58 -11.06
C SER A 18 -18.94 3.93 -9.90
N GLN A 19 -18.64 5.22 -9.71
CA GLN A 19 -17.83 5.71 -8.59
C GLN A 19 -18.39 5.26 -7.23
N THR A 20 -19.72 5.30 -7.07
CA THR A 20 -20.40 4.90 -5.84
C THR A 20 -20.22 3.41 -5.60
N THR A 21 -20.48 2.59 -6.62
CA THR A 21 -20.33 1.12 -6.57
C THR A 21 -18.90 0.72 -6.28
N PHE A 22 -17.92 1.41 -6.86
CA PHE A 22 -16.51 1.14 -6.55
C PHE A 22 -16.21 1.46 -5.08
N ALA A 23 -16.64 2.63 -4.59
CA ALA A 23 -16.40 3.04 -3.21
C ALA A 23 -17.05 2.09 -2.19
N THR A 24 -18.29 1.65 -2.44
CA THR A 24 -19.02 0.74 -1.54
C THR A 24 -18.47 -0.68 -1.63
N ASP A 25 -18.36 -1.22 -2.85
CA ASP A 25 -18.20 -2.66 -3.01
C ASP A 25 -16.73 -3.07 -2.98
N PHE A 26 -15.81 -2.18 -3.33
CA PHE A 26 -14.37 -2.47 -3.36
C PHE A 26 -13.65 -1.83 -2.18
N CYS A 27 -14.01 -0.58 -1.85
CA CYS A 27 -13.35 0.16 -0.78
C CYS A 27 -14.05 0.03 0.58
N GLN A 28 -15.32 -0.40 0.64
CA GLN A 28 -16.14 -0.37 1.86
C GLN A 28 -16.17 1.03 2.51
N LYS A 29 -16.26 2.08 1.68
CA LYS A 29 -16.30 3.49 2.08
C LYS A 29 -17.49 4.20 1.44
N SER A 30 -17.75 5.42 1.91
CA SER A 30 -18.74 6.31 1.31
C SER A 30 -18.34 6.70 -0.12
N GLY A 31 -19.34 7.04 -0.97
CA GLY A 31 -19.10 7.48 -2.36
C GLY A 31 -18.17 8.69 -2.53
N SER A 32 -18.00 9.49 -1.47
CA SER A 32 -17.05 10.60 -1.41
C SER A 32 -15.58 10.16 -1.37
N TYR A 33 -15.29 8.90 -1.04
CA TYR A 33 -13.93 8.37 -0.89
C TYR A 33 -13.06 8.58 -2.14
N ILE A 34 -13.62 8.30 -3.32
CA ILE A 34 -12.90 8.47 -4.60
C ILE A 34 -12.66 9.94 -4.94
N ARG A 35 -13.59 10.83 -4.59
CA ARG A 35 -13.39 12.28 -4.74
C ARG A 35 -12.21 12.73 -3.89
N VAL A 36 -12.14 12.28 -2.63
CA VAL A 36 -11.03 12.61 -1.72
C VAL A 36 -9.70 12.04 -2.23
N MET A 37 -9.69 10.81 -2.75
CA MET A 37 -8.50 10.18 -3.35
C MET A 37 -7.99 10.91 -4.61
N ARG A 38 -8.86 11.59 -5.35
CA ARG A 38 -8.50 12.43 -6.50
C ARG A 38 -7.93 13.78 -6.09
N THR A 39 -8.43 14.36 -5.00
CA THR A 39 -8.02 15.69 -4.54
C THR A 39 -6.74 15.65 -3.70
N ASP A 40 -6.50 14.56 -2.97
CA ASP A 40 -5.31 14.40 -2.12
C ASP A 40 -4.29 13.46 -2.76
N GLU A 41 -3.25 14.04 -3.37
CA GLU A 41 -2.17 13.29 -4.04
C GLU A 41 -1.34 12.41 -3.10
N LYS A 42 -1.36 12.69 -1.79
CA LYS A 42 -0.64 11.89 -0.78
C LYS A 42 -1.46 10.71 -0.29
N ARG A 43 -2.78 10.73 -0.51
CA ARG A 43 -3.66 9.66 -0.04
C ARG A 43 -3.51 8.44 -0.95
N GLN A 44 -3.23 7.31 -0.31
CA GLN A 44 -3.10 6.02 -0.99
C GLN A 44 -4.28 5.12 -0.62
N MET A 45 -4.77 4.36 -1.60
CA MET A 45 -5.75 3.31 -1.36
C MET A 45 -5.11 2.28 -0.41
N PRO A 46 -5.77 1.90 0.69
CA PRO A 46 -5.26 0.89 1.61
C PRO A 46 -4.99 -0.45 0.92
N THR A 47 -4.05 -1.22 1.47
CA THR A 47 -3.65 -2.52 0.89
C THR A 47 -4.82 -3.51 0.81
N HIS A 48 -5.74 -3.52 1.79
CA HIS A 48 -6.94 -4.37 1.73
C HIS A 48 -7.85 -4.03 0.53
N VAL A 49 -7.96 -2.76 0.15
CA VAL A 49 -8.73 -2.34 -1.03
C VAL A 49 -8.08 -2.88 -2.30
N LEU A 50 -6.75 -2.85 -2.38
CA LEU A 50 -6.00 -3.42 -3.50
C LEU A 50 -6.23 -4.92 -3.64
N VAL A 51 -6.23 -5.65 -2.52
CA VAL A 51 -6.54 -7.09 -2.50
C VAL A 51 -7.98 -7.34 -2.97
N ASN A 52 -8.96 -6.61 -2.44
CA ASN A 52 -10.36 -6.74 -2.87
C ASN A 52 -10.55 -6.49 -4.38
N ILE A 53 -9.86 -5.49 -4.93
CA ILE A 53 -9.89 -5.23 -6.39
C ILE A 53 -9.30 -6.42 -7.14
N TRP A 54 -8.16 -6.95 -6.68
CA TRP A 54 -7.50 -8.08 -7.31
C TRP A 54 -8.40 -9.33 -7.34
N GLU A 55 -9.03 -9.67 -6.21
CA GLU A 55 -9.93 -10.84 -6.09
C GLU A 55 -11.15 -10.70 -7.00
N LYS A 56 -11.76 -9.52 -7.05
CA LYS A 56 -12.91 -9.27 -7.93
C LYS A 56 -12.53 -9.33 -9.40
N LEU A 57 -11.37 -8.80 -9.76
CA LEU A 57 -10.83 -8.91 -11.12
C LEU A 57 -10.59 -10.37 -11.50
N ASP A 58 -10.08 -11.18 -10.58
CA ASP A 58 -9.84 -12.60 -10.81
C ASP A 58 -11.14 -13.38 -11.01
N ALA A 59 -12.16 -13.10 -10.18
CA ALA A 59 -13.47 -13.73 -10.27
C ALA A 59 -14.18 -13.48 -11.60
N VAL A 60 -13.97 -12.32 -12.23
CA VAL A 60 -14.59 -11.99 -13.53
C VAL A 60 -13.72 -12.37 -14.72
N LYS A 61 -12.43 -12.61 -14.53
CA LYS A 61 -11.44 -12.78 -15.61
C LYS A 61 -11.81 -13.89 -16.58
N SER A 62 -12.22 -15.06 -16.08
CA SER A 62 -12.56 -16.22 -16.91
C SER A 62 -13.75 -15.99 -17.85
N TYR A 63 -14.65 -15.06 -17.50
CA TYR A 63 -15.87 -14.76 -18.25
C TYR A 63 -15.70 -13.67 -19.31
N GLN A 64 -14.52 -13.05 -19.38
CA GLN A 64 -14.25 -11.92 -20.25
C GLN A 64 -13.60 -12.32 -21.58
N MET A 65 -13.76 -11.48 -22.60
CA MET A 65 -13.11 -11.65 -23.90
C MET A 65 -11.57 -11.68 -23.75
N PRO A 66 -10.82 -12.42 -24.60
CA PRO A 66 -9.36 -12.57 -24.48
C PRO A 66 -8.58 -11.25 -24.41
N VAL A 67 -9.06 -10.20 -25.09
CA VAL A 67 -8.47 -8.85 -25.03
C VAL A 67 -8.60 -8.25 -23.63
N THR A 68 -9.80 -8.33 -23.05
CA THR A 68 -10.10 -7.85 -21.70
C THR A 68 -9.37 -8.66 -20.64
N GLN A 69 -9.22 -9.98 -20.83
CA GLN A 69 -8.42 -10.85 -19.95
C GLN A 69 -6.97 -10.39 -19.84
N LYS A 70 -6.34 -10.01 -20.97
CA LYS A 70 -4.97 -9.47 -20.98
C LYS A 70 -4.89 -8.14 -20.24
N ALA A 71 -5.90 -7.27 -20.39
CA ALA A 71 -5.94 -5.99 -19.70
C ALA A 71 -6.16 -6.16 -18.18
N ILE A 72 -7.03 -7.10 -17.78
CA ILE A 72 -7.21 -7.52 -16.39
C ILE A 72 -5.89 -8.05 -15.80
N ALA A 73 -5.18 -8.91 -16.52
CA ALA A 73 -3.89 -9.45 -16.07
C ALA A 73 -2.84 -8.34 -15.84
N LYS A 74 -2.77 -7.34 -16.71
CA LYS A 74 -1.88 -6.17 -16.52
C LYS A 74 -2.26 -5.36 -15.29
N LEU A 75 -3.55 -5.17 -15.03
CA LEU A 75 -4.01 -4.47 -13.83
C LEU A 75 -3.70 -5.27 -12.56
N GLN A 76 -3.89 -6.60 -12.59
CA GLN A 76 -3.49 -7.50 -11.50
C GLN A 76 -1.98 -7.40 -11.22
N GLU A 77 -1.14 -7.35 -12.25
CA GLU A 77 0.31 -7.17 -12.10
C GLU A 77 0.66 -5.80 -11.48
N LYS A 78 -0.01 -4.72 -11.89
CA LYS A 78 0.16 -3.38 -11.31
C LYS A 78 -0.19 -3.36 -9.83
N ILE A 79 -1.31 -4.01 -9.45
CA ILE A 79 -1.73 -4.17 -8.06
C ILE A 79 -0.70 -4.98 -7.26
N ALA A 80 -0.23 -6.11 -7.80
CA ALA A 80 0.76 -6.94 -7.13
C ALA A 80 2.07 -6.18 -6.87
N LYS A 81 2.56 -5.43 -7.86
CA LYS A 81 3.77 -4.58 -7.71
C LYS A 81 3.60 -3.53 -6.60
N GLU A 82 2.44 -2.90 -6.52
CA GLU A 82 2.11 -1.92 -5.48
C GLU A 82 2.11 -2.56 -4.07
N ILE A 83 1.51 -3.75 -3.93
CA ILE A 83 1.49 -4.49 -2.66
C ILE A 83 2.90 -4.89 -2.24
N VAL A 84 3.70 -5.41 -3.18
CA VAL A 84 5.10 -5.79 -2.93
C VAL A 84 5.93 -4.57 -2.52
N TYR A 85 5.79 -3.45 -3.24
CA TYR A 85 6.49 -2.20 -2.92
C TYR A 85 6.18 -1.70 -1.50
N ARG A 86 4.93 -1.80 -1.05
CA ARG A 86 4.55 -1.42 0.32
C ARG A 86 5.15 -2.34 1.35
N ASN A 87 5.10 -3.64 1.11
CA ASN A 87 5.65 -4.62 2.03
C ASN A 87 7.17 -4.43 2.17
N THR A 88 7.90 -4.29 1.07
CA THR A 88 9.35 -4.03 1.12
C THR A 88 9.67 -2.71 1.81
N LYS A 89 8.92 -1.64 1.54
CA LYS A 89 9.09 -0.36 2.24
C LYS A 89 8.86 -0.46 3.75
N GLU A 90 7.81 -1.17 4.18
CA GLU A 90 7.54 -1.44 5.60
C GLU A 90 8.65 -2.30 6.23
N GLN A 91 9.14 -3.32 5.51
CA GLN A 91 10.28 -4.12 5.96
C GLN A 91 11.56 -3.29 6.10
N HIS A 92 11.85 -2.38 5.17
CA HIS A 92 12.98 -1.46 5.27
C HIS A 92 12.87 -0.54 6.49
N LEU A 93 11.67 -0.05 6.80
CA LEU A 93 11.43 0.74 8.02
C LEU A 93 11.70 -0.06 9.29
N LYS A 94 11.17 -1.29 9.38
CA LYS A 94 11.44 -2.18 10.51
C LYS A 94 12.93 -2.49 10.65
N LEU A 95 13.62 -2.76 9.55
CA LEU A 95 15.07 -2.98 9.55
C LEU A 95 15.84 -1.76 10.06
N ARG A 96 15.43 -0.55 9.64
CA ARG A 96 16.01 0.70 10.14
C ARG A 96 15.80 0.86 11.64
N GLU A 97 14.60 0.63 12.13
CA GLU A 97 14.28 0.71 13.57
C GLU A 97 15.10 -0.30 14.39
N MET A 98 15.24 -1.53 13.90
CA MET A 98 16.09 -2.54 14.54
C MET A 98 17.57 -2.11 14.58
N LEU A 99 18.10 -1.55 13.48
CA LEU A 99 19.47 -1.04 13.43
C LEU A 99 19.69 0.13 14.39
N VAL A 100 18.73 1.06 14.48
CA VAL A 100 18.77 2.15 15.47
C VAL A 100 18.80 1.59 16.88
N GLY A 101 17.94 0.61 17.21
CA GLY A 101 17.94 -0.04 18.52
C GLY A 101 19.25 -0.75 18.86
N ILE A 102 19.92 -1.36 17.87
CA ILE A 102 21.26 -1.95 18.05
C ILE A 102 22.30 -0.86 18.35
N ILE A 103 22.31 0.23 17.57
CA ILE A 103 23.25 1.35 17.76
C ILE A 103 23.04 1.98 19.13
N ASP A 104 21.79 2.24 19.52
CA ASP A 104 21.44 2.80 20.82
C ASP A 104 21.88 1.85 21.95
N SER A 105 21.66 0.55 21.81
CA SER A 105 22.14 -0.46 22.78
C SER A 105 23.67 -0.47 22.91
N VAL A 106 24.40 -0.39 21.79
CA VAL A 106 25.87 -0.32 21.77
C VAL A 106 26.38 0.97 22.41
N ASN A 107 25.74 2.10 22.12
CA ASN A 107 26.12 3.40 22.68
C ASN A 107 25.81 3.48 24.17
N THR A 108 24.67 2.97 24.62
CA THR A 108 24.30 2.95 26.05
C THR A 108 25.27 2.08 26.87
N LYS A 109 25.78 0.99 26.30
CA LYS A 109 26.84 0.16 26.93
C LYS A 109 28.20 0.86 27.01
N ARG A 110 28.44 1.92 26.23
CA ARG A 110 29.70 2.70 26.28
C ARG A 110 29.66 3.83 27.31
N THR A 111 28.48 4.27 27.75
CA THR A 111 28.32 5.40 28.69
C THR A 111 28.11 4.99 30.14
N TYR A 112 28.10 3.69 30.45
CA TYR A 112 27.87 3.16 31.79
C TYR A 112 29.11 2.43 32.32
N ASP A 113 30.21 3.17 32.58
CA ASP A 113 31.24 2.80 33.59
C ASP A 113 32.32 3.88 33.73
N ALA A 114 31.93 5.05 34.23
CA ALA A 114 32.87 5.92 34.92
C ALA A 114 32.17 6.40 36.20
N PRO A 115 32.41 5.76 37.37
CA PRO A 115 31.99 6.36 38.62
C PRO A 115 32.62 7.75 38.74
N PRO A 116 31.92 8.77 39.29
CA PRO A 116 32.49 10.10 39.45
C PRO A 116 33.74 9.98 40.32
N ILE A 117 34.88 10.41 39.79
CA ILE A 117 36.11 10.53 40.58
C ILE A 117 35.85 11.63 41.60
N LEU A 118 35.55 11.25 42.84
CA LEU A 118 35.61 12.16 43.98
C LEU A 118 37.09 12.46 44.22
N ILE A 119 37.54 13.64 43.77
CA ILE A 119 38.80 14.22 44.21
C ILE A 119 38.53 14.80 45.60
N MET A 120 38.98 14.10 46.64
CA MET A 120 39.17 14.68 47.99
C MET A 120 40.52 15.36 48.07
#